data_AF-A0AAW1TDY3-F1
#
_entry.id   AF-A0AAW1TDY3-F1
#
_cell.length_a   1.000
_cell.length_b   1.000
_cell.length_c   1.000
_cell.angle_alpha   90.00
_cell.angle_beta   90.00
_cell.angle_gamma   90.00
#
_symmetry.space_group_name_H-M   'P 1'
#
loop_
_entity.id
_entity.type
_entity.pdbx_description
1 polymer ?
#
loop_
_entity_poly.entity_id
_entity_poly.type
_entity_poly.pdbx_seq_one_letter_code
_entity_poly.pdbx_strand_id
1 'polypeptide(L)' 'MRPTKRHMPVSEYVTPESFAAYQQAAEEMGFLYAASGPMVRSSYKAGEFFLTNVLRGGKAEERSLAATA' A
#
# COMPACT_ATOMS: atom_id res chain seq x y z
N MET A 1 10.53 6.99 -12.04
CA MET A 1 11.40 6.73 -13.22
C MET A 1 11.64 8.04 -13.94
N ARG A 2 12.87 8.34 -14.35
CA ARG A 2 13.19 9.61 -15.00
C ARG A 2 12.69 9.62 -16.45
N PRO A 3 11.70 10.47 -16.82
CA PRO A 3 11.15 10.46 -18.18
C PRO A 3 12.11 11.00 -19.23
N THR A 4 12.85 12.06 -18.91
CA THR A 4 13.84 12.68 -19.80
C THR A 4 15.03 13.24 -19.02
N LYS A 5 16.12 13.59 -19.72
CA LYS A 5 17.32 14.20 -19.14
C LYS A 5 17.08 15.59 -18.49
N ARG A 6 15.94 16.23 -18.75
CA ARG A 6 15.57 17.51 -18.09
C ARG A 6 14.97 17.30 -16.70
N HIS A 7 14.47 16.09 -16.40
CA HIS A 7 13.94 15.76 -15.09
C HIS A 7 15.08 15.43 -14.12
N MET A 8 14.77 15.46 -12.82
CA MET A 8 15.70 15.11 -11.75
C MET A 8 16.41 13.76 -12.02
N PRO A 9 17.74 13.69 -11.84
CA PRO A 9 18.46 12.43 -11.97
C PRO A 9 17.99 11.43 -10.92
N VAL A 10 17.99 10.15 -11.30
CA VAL A 10 17.75 9.06 -10.34
C VAL A 10 19.00 8.91 -9.49
N SER A 11 18.87 8.99 -8.16
CA SER A 11 19.97 8.75 -7.22
C SER A 11 20.29 7.26 -7.12
N GLU A 12 19.25 6.42 -7.01
CA GLU A 12 19.39 4.98 -6.80
C GLU A 12 18.18 4.22 -7.34
N TYR A 13 18.42 2.97 -7.76
CA TYR A 13 17.38 1.96 -8.00
C TYR A 13 17.42 0.94 -6.87
N VAL A 14 16.45 1.04 -5.96
CA VAL A 14 16.35 0.16 -4.79
C VAL A 14 15.91 -1.27 -5.19
N THR A 15 16.32 -2.25 -4.39
CA THR A 15 16.04 -3.66 -4.67
C THR A 15 14.59 -4.04 -4.30
N PRO A 16 14.06 -5.15 -4.84
CA PRO A 16 12.74 -5.67 -4.46
C PRO A 16 12.57 -5.87 -2.94
N GLU A 17 13.64 -6.25 -2.24
CA GLU A 17 13.63 -6.48 -0.79
C GLU A 17 13.39 -5.19 -0.02
N SER A 18 13.96 -4.06 -0.46
CA SER A 18 13.68 -2.75 0.13
C SER A 18 12.19 -2.38 0.03
N PHE A 19 11.53 -2.71 -1.09
CA PHE A 19 10.09 -2.49 -1.22
C PHE A 19 9.28 -3.32 -0.21
N ALA A 20 9.69 -4.56 0.07
CA ALA A 20 9.05 -5.39 1.08
C ALA A 20 9.17 -4.77 2.49
N ALA A 21 10.35 -4.24 2.83
CA ALA A 21 10.56 -3.53 4.09
C ALA A 21 9.67 -2.28 4.20
N TYR A 22 9.52 -1.50 3.13
CA TYR A 22 8.63 -0.33 3.12
C TYR A 22 7.15 -0.70 3.31
N GLN A 23 6.72 -1.83 2.74
CA GLN A 23 5.36 -2.30 2.94
C GLN A 23 5.11 -2.67 4.41
N GLN A 24 6.04 -3.41 5.02
CA GLN A 24 5.94 -3.76 6.46
C GLN A 24 5.88 -2.51 7.32
N ALA A 25 6.76 -1.54 7.08
CA ALA A 25 6.75 -0.27 7.81
C ALA A 25 5.42 0.48 7.68
N ALA A 26 4.79 0.47 6.49
CA ALA A 26 3.48 1.09 6.30
C ALA A 26 2.36 0.33 7.03
N GLU A 27 2.39 -1.00 7.02
CA GLU A 27 1.44 -1.83 7.77
C GLU A 27 1.56 -1.59 9.28
N GLU A 28 2.79 -1.47 9.80
CA GLU A 28 3.07 -1.13 11.20
C GLU A 28 2.59 0.28 11.60
N MET A 29 2.64 1.25 10.68
CA MET A 29 2.08 2.58 10.88
C MET A 29 0.54 2.62 10.90
N GLY A 30 -0.13 1.49 10.60
CA GLY A 30 -1.59 1.39 10.60
C GLY A 30 -2.26 1.83 9.30
N PHE A 31 -1.52 1.91 8.19
CA PHE A 31 -2.16 2.09 6.89
C PHE A 31 -3.05 0.88 6.57
N LEU A 32 -4.30 1.14 6.17
CA LEU A 32 -5.26 0.07 5.83
C LEU A 32 -4.77 -0.82 4.69
N TYR A 33 -3.99 -0.24 3.79
CA TYR A 33 -3.39 -0.91 2.65
C TYR A 33 -2.15 -0.15 2.15
N ALA A 34 -1.10 -0.87 1.75
CA ALA A 34 0.09 -0.32 1.10
C ALA A 34 0.53 -1.21 -0.08
N ALA A 35 0.59 -0.63 -1.28
CA ALA A 35 1.23 -1.27 -2.44
C ALA A 35 2.67 -0.79 -2.55
N SER A 36 3.63 -1.72 -2.49
CA SER A 36 5.05 -1.39 -2.59
C SER A 36 5.73 -2.24 -3.67
N GLY A 37 6.37 -1.58 -4.64
CA GLY A 37 7.12 -2.26 -5.68
C GLY A 37 7.64 -1.31 -6.78
N PRO A 38 8.62 -1.73 -7.60
CA PRO A 38 9.30 -0.86 -8.56
C PRO A 38 8.38 -0.18 -9.58
N MET A 39 7.35 -0.92 -10.02
CA MET A 39 6.42 -0.50 -11.06
C MET A 39 5.08 0.00 -10.51
N VAL A 40 4.90 -0.02 -9.19
CA VAL A 40 3.67 0.48 -8.56
C VAL A 40 3.51 1.97 -8.83
N ARG A 41 2.28 2.39 -9.11
CA ARG A 41 1.85 3.78 -9.33
C ARG A 41 0.55 4.00 -8.56
N SER A 42 0.14 5.24 -8.39
CA SER A 42 -1.02 5.61 -7.58
C SER A 42 -2.33 4.90 -7.96
N SER A 43 -2.55 4.62 -9.25
CA SER A 43 -3.75 3.93 -9.73
C SER A 43 -3.64 2.41 -9.76
N TYR A 44 -2.47 1.84 -9.46
CA TYR A 44 -2.25 0.40 -9.52
C TYR A 44 -3.17 -0.31 -8.53
N LYS A 45 -4.07 -1.16 -9.05
CA LYS A 45 -5.04 -1.95 -8.27
C LYS A 45 -5.91 -1.14 -7.30
N ALA A 46 -6.10 0.16 -7.54
CA ALA A 46 -6.85 1.04 -6.66
C ALA A 46 -8.28 0.52 -6.36
N GLY A 47 -8.96 -0.04 -7.37
CA GLY A 47 -10.30 -0.64 -7.19
C GLY A 47 -10.30 -1.87 -6.29
N GLU A 48 -9.34 -2.78 -6.45
CA GLU A 48 -9.19 -3.97 -5.60
C GLU A 48 -8.95 -3.57 -4.14
N PHE A 49 -8.11 -2.57 -3.91
CA PHE A 49 -7.80 -2.09 -2.55
C PHE A 49 -8.94 -1.33 -1.92
N PHE A 50 -9.67 -0.53 -2.70
CA PHE A 50 -10.87 0.13 -2.22
C PHE A 50 -11.89 -0.90 -1.74
N LEU A 51 -12.21 -1.89 -2.60
CA LEU A 51 -13.15 -2.96 -2.23
C LEU A 51 -12.65 -3.76 -1.03
N THR A 52 -11.37 -4.15 -1.02
CA THR A 52 -10.79 -4.90 0.11
C THR A 52 -10.88 -4.13 1.42
N ASN A 53 -10.59 -2.83 1.40
CA ASN A 53 -10.65 -2.00 2.61
C ASN A 53 -12.09 -1.76 3.09
N VAL A 54 -13.03 -1.54 2.17
CA VAL A 54 -14.46 -1.45 2.49
C VAL A 54 -14.95 -2.76 3.12
N LEU A 55 -14.60 -3.91 2.54
CA LEU A 55 -14.98 -5.23 3.07
C LEU A 55 -14.31 -5.53 4.42
N ARG A 56 -13.05 -5.13 4.61
CA ARG A 56 -12.33 -5.28 5.89
C ARG A 56 -12.94 -4.39 6.97
N GLY A 57 -13.29 -3.15 6.65
CA GLY A 57 -13.96 -2.22 7.57
C GLY A 57 -15.29 -2.77 8.08
N GLY A 58 -16.13 -3.29 7.18
CA GLY A 58 -17.40 -3.92 7.58
C GLY A 58 -17.21 -5.15 8.48
N LYS A 59 -16.21 -5.99 8.20
CA LYS A 59 -15.90 -7.16 9.05
C LYS A 59 -15.36 -6.77 10.44
N ALA A 60 -14.60 -5.69 10.54
CA ALA A 60 -14.07 -5.22 11.83
C ALA A 60 -15.19 -4.70 12.75
N GLU A 61 -16.15 -3.95 12.18
CA GLU A 61 -17.34 -3.47 12.88
C GLU A 61 -18.22 -4.64 13.36
N GLU A 62 -18.50 -5.61 12.47
CA GLU A 62 -19.29 -6.79 12.80
C GLU A 62 -18.66 -7.65 13.91
N ARG A 63 -17.33 -7.82 13.89
CA ARG A 63 -16.60 -8.54 14.95
C ARG A 63 -16.62 -7.81 16.29
N SER A 64 -16.64 -6.47 16.29
CA SER A 64 -16.72 -5.68 17.52
C SER A 64 -18.11 -5.75 18.15
N LEU A 65 -19.17 -5.74 17.34
CA LEU A 65 -20.55 -5.91 17.79
C LEU A 65 -20.79 -7.32 18.37
N ALA A 66 -20.27 -8.35 17.72
CA ALA A 66 -20.39 -9.73 18.20
C ALA A 66 -19.57 -10.04 19.47
N ALA A 67 -18.52 -9.26 19.77
CA ALA A 67 -17.71 -9.43 20.99
C ALA A 67 -18.29 -8.69 22.21
N THR A 68 -19.28 -7.82 22.01
CA THR A 68 -19.91 -7.02 23.08
C THR A 68 -21.28 -7.59 23.50
N ALA A 69 -21.80 -8.57 22.75
CA ALA A 69 -23.02 -9.34 23.05
C ALA A 69 -22.68 -10.65 23.77
#